data_AF-A0A3M1RAA0-F1
#
_entry.id   AF-A0A3M1RAA0-F1
#
_cell.length_a   1.000
_cell.length_b   1.000
_cell.length_c   1.000
_cell.angle_alpha   90.00
_cell.angle_beta   90.00
_cell.angle_gamma   90.00
#
_symmetry.space_group_name_H-M   'P 1'
#
loop_
_entity.id
_entity.type
_entity.pdbx_description
1 polymer ?
#
loop_
_entity_poly.entity_id
_entity_poly.type
_entity_poly.pdbx_seq_one_letter_code
_entity_poly.pdbx_strand_id
1 'polypeptide(L)'
;TDTGKRLADQLSPWARVLKDHLASFPLSQRLEVMQFLMQLIESLQRAGIISLSRMCFTCRFFQPDTYPDPAAPHHCRLMEKPLALSELRFDCPDHEDTLAGKEA
;
A
#
# COMPACT_ATOMS: atom_id res chain seq x y z
N THR A 1 -3.19 -0.15 -28.14
CA THR A 1 -3.94 -0.26 -29.40
C THR A 1 -5.40 0.06 -29.14
N ASP A 2 -6.16 0.47 -30.15
CA ASP A 2 -7.59 0.82 -29.97
C ASP A 2 -8.46 -0.38 -29.58
N THR A 3 -8.10 -1.58 -30.05
CA THR A 3 -8.71 -2.84 -29.63
C THR A 3 -8.53 -3.07 -28.12
N GLY A 4 -7.34 -2.77 -27.59
CA GLY A 4 -7.08 -2.88 -26.14
C GLY A 4 -7.90 -1.90 -25.31
N LYS A 5 -8.04 -0.64 -25.77
CA LYS A 5 -8.88 0.36 -25.08
C LYS A 5 -10.33 -0.09 -24.99
N ARG A 6 -10.92 -0.56 -26.10
CA ARG A 6 -12.30 -1.07 -26.12
C ARG A 6 -12.53 -2.25 -25.19
N LEU A 7 -11.58 -3.18 -25.13
CA LEU A 7 -11.66 -4.32 -24.20
C LEU A 7 -11.59 -3.85 -22.74
N ALA A 8 -10.69 -2.92 -22.42
CA ALA A 8 -10.59 -2.35 -21.08
C ALA A 8 -11.90 -1.64 -20.68
N ASP A 9 -12.50 -0.87 -21.59
CA ASP A 9 -13.78 -0.18 -21.33
C ASP A 9 -14.92 -1.17 -21.05
N GLN A 10 -14.96 -2.31 -21.75
CA GLN A 10 -15.95 -3.37 -21.51
C GLN A 10 -15.74 -4.08 -20.16
N LEU A 11 -14.48 -4.22 -19.73
CA LEU A 11 -14.12 -4.90 -18.48
C LEU A 11 -14.07 -3.97 -17.27
N SER A 12 -14.03 -2.65 -17.42
CA SER A 12 -13.92 -1.72 -16.29
C SER A 12 -15.21 -1.46 -15.46
N PRO A 13 -16.45 -1.77 -15.90
CA PRO A 13 -17.65 -1.41 -15.12
C PRO A 13 -17.71 -2.02 -13.72
N TRP A 14 -17.22 -3.25 -13.52
CA TRP A 14 -17.22 -3.89 -12.20
C TRP A 14 -16.39 -3.10 -11.18
N ALA A 15 -15.31 -2.45 -11.60
CA ALA A 15 -14.43 -1.69 -10.72
C ALA A 15 -15.16 -0.46 -10.16
N ARG A 16 -16.04 0.16 -10.95
CA ARG A 16 -16.90 1.25 -10.48
C ARG A 16 -17.89 0.77 -9.43
N VAL A 17 -18.60 -0.33 -9.71
CA VAL A 17 -19.57 -0.90 -8.76
C VAL A 17 -18.89 -1.26 -7.43
N LEU A 18 -17.73 -1.91 -7.48
CA LEU A 18 -16.94 -2.22 -6.30
C LEU A 18 -16.53 -0.96 -5.54
N LYS A 19 -16.06 0.09 -6.23
CA LYS A 19 -15.67 1.36 -5.62
C LYS A 19 -16.84 2.03 -4.89
N ASP A 20 -18.03 2.01 -5.48
CA ASP A 20 -19.23 2.58 -4.89
C ASP A 20 -19.62 1.82 -3.60
N HIS A 21 -19.53 0.48 -3.61
CA HIS A 21 -19.73 -0.32 -2.41
C HIS A 21 -18.65 -0.10 -1.34
N LEU A 22 -17.38 0.02 -1.73
CA LEU A 22 -16.31 0.34 -0.78
C LEU A 22 -16.53 1.71 -0.15
N ALA A 23 -17.04 2.68 -0.91
CA ALA A 23 -17.32 4.03 -0.41
C ALA A 23 -18.43 4.08 0.65
N SER A 24 -19.32 3.07 0.71
CA SER A 24 -20.37 3.00 1.74
C SER A 24 -19.83 2.57 3.11
N PHE A 25 -18.65 1.96 3.17
CA PHE A 25 -18.02 1.58 4.44
C PHE A 25 -17.29 2.77 5.10
N PRO A 26 -17.33 2.86 6.45
CA PRO A 26 -16.57 3.85 7.20
C PRO A 26 -15.09 3.87 6.82
N LEU A 27 -14.48 5.05 6.82
CA LEU A 27 -13.05 5.18 6.51
C LEU A 27 -12.18 4.37 7.48
N SER A 28 -12.50 4.38 8.78
CA SER A 28 -11.77 3.59 9.79
C SER A 28 -11.72 2.11 9.43
N GLN A 29 -12.86 1.51 9.09
CA GLN A 29 -12.94 0.10 8.71
C GLN A 29 -12.12 -0.20 7.44
N ARG A 30 -12.17 0.69 6.44
CA ARG A 30 -11.35 0.54 5.24
C ARG A 30 -9.85 0.63 5.53
N LEU A 31 -9.45 1.50 6.46
CA LEU A 31 -8.05 1.64 6.88
C LEU A 31 -7.57 0.43 7.68
N GLU A 32 -8.40 -0.15 8.55
CA GLU A 32 -8.09 -1.40 9.26
C GLU A 32 -7.89 -2.56 8.29
N VAL A 33 -8.79 -2.73 7.32
CA VAL A 33 -8.66 -3.76 6.28
C VAL A 33 -7.42 -3.52 5.42
N MET A 34 -7.16 -2.27 5.05
CA MET A 34 -5.94 -1.90 4.31
C MET A 34 -4.69 -2.30 5.08
N GLN A 35 -4.60 -1.93 6.36
CA GLN A 35 -3.46 -2.26 7.22
C GLN A 35 -3.25 -3.78 7.29
N PHE A 36 -4.32 -4.54 7.54
CA PHE A 36 -4.29 -5.99 7.57
C PHE A 36 -3.76 -6.58 6.24
N LEU A 37 -4.28 -6.11 5.10
CA LEU A 37 -3.84 -6.58 3.78
C LEU A 37 -2.36 -6.26 3.53
N MET A 38 -1.88 -5.08 3.91
CA MET A 38 -0.47 -4.72 3.79
C MET A 38 0.42 -5.64 4.64
N GLN A 39 0.03 -5.95 5.89
CA GLN A 39 0.77 -6.89 6.76
C GLN A 39 0.77 -8.31 6.18
N LEU A 40 -0.37 -8.78 5.65
CA LEU A 40 -0.47 -10.09 5.03
C LEU A 40 0.43 -10.20 3.80
N ILE A 41 0.39 -9.20 2.91
CA ILE A 41 1.24 -9.15 1.71
C ILE A 41 2.72 -9.14 2.11
N GLU A 42 3.11 -8.32 3.08
CA GLU A 42 4.49 -8.29 3.61
C GLU A 42 4.91 -9.67 4.14
N SER A 43 4.04 -10.35 4.90
CA SER A 43 4.30 -11.70 5.41
C SER A 43 4.50 -12.71 4.28
N LEU A 44 3.68 -12.65 3.23
CA LEU A 44 3.80 -13.55 2.07
C LEU A 44 5.08 -13.28 1.25
N GLN A 45 5.51 -12.01 1.19
CA GLN A 45 6.76 -11.62 0.52
C GLN A 45 7.99 -12.10 1.27
N ARG A 46 8.00 -11.93 2.59
CA ARG A 46 9.06 -12.46 3.46
C ARG A 46 9.15 -13.99 3.37
N ALA A 47 8.02 -14.67 3.12
CA ALA A 47 7.97 -16.10 2.88
C ALA A 47 8.35 -16.53 1.45
N GLY A 48 8.64 -15.58 0.54
CA GLY A 48 9.00 -15.85 -0.85
C GLY A 48 7.85 -16.36 -1.72
N ILE A 49 6.60 -16.26 -1.26
CA ILE A 49 5.41 -16.77 -1.96
C ILE A 49 4.96 -15.83 -3.07
N ILE A 50 5.13 -14.52 -2.87
CA ILE A 50 4.81 -13.48 -3.86
C ILE A 50 5.98 -12.51 -4.02
N SER A 51 6.05 -11.84 -5.17
CA SER A 51 7.05 -10.81 -5.45
C SER A 51 6.89 -9.59 -4.54
N LEU A 52 7.99 -8.89 -4.30
CA LEU A 52 8.00 -7.61 -3.59
C LEU A 52 7.07 -6.58 -4.24
N SER A 53 6.28 -5.93 -3.40
CA SER A 53 5.42 -4.80 -3.73
C SER A 53 6.03 -3.54 -3.14
N ARG A 54 5.90 -2.42 -3.83
CA ARG A 54 6.46 -1.12 -3.45
C ARG A 54 5.67 -0.42 -2.32
N MET A 55 5.29 -1.17 -1.29
CA MET A 55 4.47 -0.67 -0.17
C MET A 55 5.32 0.03 0.89
N CYS A 56 4.70 0.91 1.68
CA CYS A 56 5.39 1.48 2.86
C CYS A 56 5.99 0.39 3.77
N PHE A 57 5.29 -0.71 4.02
CA PHE A 57 5.76 -1.77 4.94
C PHE A 57 6.99 -2.54 4.45
N THR A 58 7.27 -2.52 3.14
CA THR A 58 8.48 -3.14 2.57
C THR A 58 9.58 -2.11 2.27
N CYS A 59 9.33 -0.82 2.53
CA CYS A 59 10.23 0.26 2.20
C CYS A 59 11.26 0.46 3.30
N ARG A 60 12.54 0.58 2.93
CA ARG A 60 13.62 0.83 3.90
C ARG A 60 13.47 2.16 4.66
N PHE A 61 12.76 3.14 4.10
CA PHE A 61 12.55 4.45 4.73
C PHE A 61 11.42 4.47 5.75
N PHE A 62 10.54 3.47 5.74
CA PHE A 62 9.39 3.42 6.61
C PHE A 62 9.77 2.97 8.03
N GLN A 63 9.22 3.65 9.03
CA GLN A 63 9.36 3.28 10.44
C GLN A 63 7.96 3.25 11.07
N PRO A 64 7.47 2.07 11.49
CA PRO A 64 6.18 1.97 12.18
C PRO A 64 6.28 2.58 13.59
N ASP A 65 5.14 3.02 14.11
CA ASP A 65 4.89 3.46 15.50
C ASP A 65 6.03 4.25 16.19
N THR A 66 6.61 5.19 15.45
CA THR A 66 7.70 6.07 15.92
C THR A 66 7.20 7.19 16.83
N TYR A 67 5.97 7.65 16.63
CA TYR A 67 5.39 8.78 17.35
C TYR A 67 4.31 8.34 18.34
N PRO A 68 4.16 9.05 19.48
CA PRO A 68 3.12 8.74 20.47
C PRO A 68 1.71 9.19 20.04
N ASP A 69 1.60 10.06 19.04
CA ASP A 69 0.32 10.50 18.50
C ASP A 69 -0.29 9.39 17.63
N PRO A 70 -1.44 8.81 18.01
CA PRO A 70 -2.09 7.75 17.25
C PRO A 70 -2.67 8.24 15.91
N ALA A 71 -2.79 9.54 15.67
CA ALA A 71 -3.26 10.08 14.39
C ALA A 71 -2.22 9.93 13.28
N ALA A 72 -0.92 10.03 13.62
CA ALA A 72 0.19 9.89 12.68
C ALA A 72 1.38 9.18 13.33
N PRO A 73 1.22 7.90 13.71
CA PRO A 73 2.19 7.19 14.53
C PRO A 73 3.44 6.78 13.75
N HIS A 74 3.36 6.71 12.42
CA HIS A 74 4.45 6.21 11.58
C HIS A 74 5.37 7.34 11.11
N HIS A 75 6.60 7.01 10.72
CA HIS A 75 7.55 7.97 10.15
C HIS A 75 8.05 7.50 8.78
N CYS A 76 8.22 8.43 7.84
CA CYS A 76 8.96 8.19 6.61
C CYS A 76 10.26 8.99 6.62
N ARG A 77 11.40 8.29 6.64
CA ARG A 77 12.73 8.90 6.67
C ARG A 77 13.10 9.65 5.40
N LEU A 78 12.49 9.33 4.27
CA LEU A 78 12.75 10.05 3.01
C LEU A 78 12.05 11.41 2.96
N MET A 79 10.80 11.46 3.42
CA MET A 79 10.02 12.71 3.48
C MET A 79 10.20 13.47 4.79
N GLU A 80 10.93 12.89 5.75
CA GLU A 80 11.19 13.42 7.09
C GLU A 80 9.92 13.86 7.83
N LYS A 81 8.83 13.08 7.71
CA LYS A 81 7.53 13.45 8.29
C LYS A 81 6.79 12.29 8.94
N PRO A 82 5.92 12.58 9.94
CA PRO A 82 4.93 11.62 10.42
C PRO A 82 3.92 11.26 9.32
N LEU A 83 3.38 10.05 9.39
CA LEU A 83 2.38 9.51 8.47
C LEU A 83 1.20 8.94 9.24
N ALA A 84 0.01 9.40 8.87
CA ALA A 84 -1.24 8.75 9.23
C ALA A 84 -1.40 7.41 8.47
N LEU A 85 -2.26 6.52 9.01
CA LEU A 85 -2.56 5.26 8.35
C LEU A 85 -3.12 5.46 6.92
N SER A 86 -3.93 6.50 6.72
CA SER A 86 -4.48 6.88 5.41
C SER A 86 -3.45 7.40 4.40
N GLU A 87 -2.25 7.77 4.85
CA GLU A 87 -1.17 8.25 3.99
C GLU A 87 -0.23 7.14 3.53
N LEU A 88 -0.37 5.92 4.08
CA LEU A 88 0.41 4.78 3.65
C LEU A 88 0.03 4.37 2.21
N ARG A 89 1.04 3.95 1.46
CA ARG A 89 0.89 3.65 0.03
C ARG A 89 1.12 2.17 -0.24
N PHE A 90 0.27 1.59 -1.09
CA PHE A 90 0.49 0.28 -1.70
C PHE A 90 1.53 0.33 -2.82
N ASP A 91 1.65 1.48 -3.48
CA ASP A 91 2.60 1.71 -4.56
C ASP A 91 3.25 3.08 -4.35
N CYS A 92 4.41 3.09 -3.68
CA CYS A 92 5.22 4.27 -3.49
C CYS A 92 6.22 4.39 -4.65
N PRO A 93 6.23 5.51 -5.41
CA PRO A 93 7.17 5.68 -6.52
C PRO A 93 8.63 5.76 -6.05
N ASP A 94 8.85 6.27 -4.83
CA ASP A 94 10.17 6.42 -4.19
C ASP A 94 10.51 5.23 -3.27
N HIS A 95 9.84 4.09 -3.48
CA HIS A 95 10.11 2.88 -2.72
C HIS A 95 11.53 2.39 -2.98
N GLU A 96 12.24 2.10 -1.89
CA GLU A 96 13.47 1.34 -1.92
C GLU A 96 13.30 0.11 -1.04
N ASP A 97 13.54 -1.06 -1.63
CA ASP A 97 13.45 -2.33 -0.92
C ASP A 97 14.53 -2.42 0.16
N THR A 98 14.13 -2.96 1.30
CA THR A 98 15.02 -3.29 2.42
C THR A 98 16.07 -4.34 2.01
N LEU A 99 15.81 -5.14 0.98
CA LEU A 99 16.69 -6.22 0.49
C LEU A 99 17.50 -5.89 -0.78
N ALA A 100 17.21 -4.78 -1.49
CA ALA A 100 17.89 -4.43 -2.75
C ALA A 100 19.41 -4.16 -2.64
N GLY A 101 19.96 -4.13 -1.42
CA GLY A 101 21.40 -3.98 -1.17
C GLY A 101 22.17 -5.27 -0.89
N LYS A 102 21.57 -6.46 -1.02
CA LYS A 102 22.23 -7.76 -0.70
C LYS A 102 22.58 -8.63 -1.91
N GLU A 103 22.30 -8.17 -3.12
CA GLU A 103 22.56 -8.92 -4.36
C GLU A 103 23.55 -8.21 -5.31
N ALA A 104 24.47 -7.40 -4.76
CA ALA A 104 25.58 -6.79 -5.50
C ALA A 104 26.94 -7.24 -4.94
#